data_AF-A0A4V3G784-F1
#
_entry.id   AF-A0A4V3G784-F1
#
_cell.length_a   1.000
_cell.length_b   1.000
_cell.length_c   1.000
_cell.angle_alpha   90.00
_cell.angle_beta   90.00
_cell.angle_gamma   90.00
#
_symmetry.space_group_name_H-M   'P 1'
#
loop_
_entity.id
_entity.type
_entity.pdbx_description
1 polymer ?
#
loop_
_entity_poly.entity_id
_entity_poly.type
_entity_poly.pdbx_seq_one_letter_code
_entity_poly.pdbx_strand_id
1 'polypeptide(L)'
;MNVFPSIADAQDWMEAIDVDDGEYDAALTETGRVITMRTEKELVVLELTDELDPKLLQRLLREHGQAIGMPGIELDPVGFANETWQWDWEHRWPRWPRWLDERLHPDGPVQA
;
A
#
# COMPACT_ATOMS: atom_id res chain seq x y z
N MET A 1 -4.36 -6.59 3.71
CA MET A 1 -3.75 -5.26 3.86
C MET A 1 -3.25 -4.87 2.49
N ASN A 2 -3.50 -3.63 2.07
CA ASN A 2 -3.02 -3.10 0.79
C ASN A 2 -1.83 -2.18 1.05
N VAL A 3 -0.88 -2.15 0.11
CA VAL A 3 0.37 -1.39 0.25
C VAL A 3 0.59 -0.58 -1.02
N PHE A 4 0.82 0.72 -0.90
CA PHE A 4 0.87 1.64 -2.04
C PHE A 4 2.19 2.42 -2.07
N PRO A 5 2.78 2.66 -3.26
CA PRO A 5 4.04 3.37 -3.37
C PRO A 5 3.97 4.84 -2.95
N SER A 6 2.78 5.44 -3.03
CA SER A 6 2.55 6.80 -2.61
C SER A 6 1.13 7.00 -2.09
N ILE A 7 0.93 8.12 -1.39
CA ILE A 7 -0.41 8.56 -0.96
C ILE A 7 -1.32 8.81 -2.17
N ALA A 8 -0.77 9.33 -3.26
CA ALA A 8 -1.55 9.58 -4.48
C ALA A 8 -2.06 8.27 -5.10
N ASP A 9 -1.21 7.23 -5.16
CA ASP A 9 -1.62 5.92 -5.67
C ASP A 9 -2.71 5.28 -4.79
N ALA A 10 -2.60 5.44 -3.47
CA ALA A 10 -3.62 4.98 -2.54
C ALA A 10 -4.95 5.73 -2.74
N GLN A 11 -4.91 7.07 -2.90
CA GLN A 11 -6.10 7.88 -3.17
C GLN A 11 -6.81 7.48 -4.47
N ASP A 12 -6.05 7.18 -5.52
CA ASP A 12 -6.61 6.80 -6.83
C ASP A 12 -7.17 5.36 -6.83
N TRP A 13 -6.67 4.49 -5.95
CA TRP A 13 -7.12 3.11 -5.82
C TRP A 13 -8.36 2.97 -4.92
N MET A 14 -8.42 3.72 -3.82
CA MET A 14 -9.49 3.61 -2.84
C MET A 14 -10.81 4.16 -3.37
N GLU A 15 -11.91 3.44 -3.14
CA GLU A 15 -13.25 3.92 -3.48
C GLU A 15 -13.80 4.82 -2.36
N ALA A 16 -14.43 5.94 -2.74
CA ALA A 16 -15.01 6.86 -1.77
C ALA A 16 -16.11 6.21 -0.92
N ILE A 17 -16.88 5.29 -1.50
CA ILE A 17 -17.94 4.57 -0.78
C ILE A 17 -17.38 3.70 0.34
N ASP A 18 -16.28 2.98 0.10
CA ASP A 18 -15.62 2.14 1.09
C ASP A 18 -15.05 2.98 2.25
N VAL A 19 -14.56 4.20 1.95
CA VAL A 19 -14.09 5.15 2.97
C VAL A 19 -15.27 5.65 3.82
N ASP A 20 -16.37 6.05 3.18
CA ASP A 20 -17.55 6.55 3.89
C ASP A 20 -18.26 5.46 4.72
N ASP A 21 -18.26 4.22 4.25
CA ASP A 21 -18.80 3.05 4.96
C ASP A 21 -17.85 2.53 6.07
N GLY A 22 -16.62 3.06 6.14
CA GLY A 22 -15.63 2.73 7.16
C GLY A 22 -15.01 1.34 6.97
N GLU A 23 -14.91 0.85 5.73
CA GLU A 23 -14.29 -0.45 5.43
C GLU A 23 -12.78 -0.45 5.73
N TYR A 24 -12.14 0.72 5.67
CA TYR A 24 -10.74 0.89 6.03
C TYR A 24 -10.58 1.26 7.51
N ASP A 25 -10.16 0.30 8.33
CA ASP A 25 -9.94 0.50 9.78
C ASP A 25 -8.82 1.50 10.10
N ALA A 26 -7.76 1.53 9.28
CA ALA A 26 -6.60 2.40 9.49
C ALA A 26 -5.76 2.56 8.21
N ALA A 27 -5.09 3.71 8.09
CA ALA A 27 -4.05 3.97 7.09
C ALA A 27 -2.80 4.52 7.78
N LEU A 28 -1.64 3.92 7.50
CA LEU A 28 -0.36 4.31 8.08
C LEU A 28 0.75 4.24 7.03
N THR A 29 1.80 5.05 7.20
CA THR A 29 3.05 4.91 6.46
C THR A 29 3.86 3.69 6.95
N GLU A 30 4.90 3.32 6.21
CA GLU A 30 5.88 2.28 6.57
C GLU A 30 6.61 2.55 7.91
N THR A 31 6.63 3.81 8.34
CA THR A 31 7.19 4.26 9.62
C THR A 31 6.14 4.30 10.74
N GLY A 32 4.87 4.06 10.44
CA GLY A 32 3.76 4.09 11.38
C GLY A 32 3.14 5.47 11.58
N ARG A 33 3.41 6.44 10.69
CA ARG A 33 2.74 7.75 10.74
C ARG A 33 1.29 7.57 10.30
N VAL A 34 0.36 8.10 11.09
CA VAL A 34 -1.07 7.94 10.85
C VAL A 34 -1.50 8.85 9.69
N ILE A 35 -2.32 8.29 8.81
CA ILE A 35 -2.96 8.99 7.69
C ILE A 35 -4.44 9.09 8.00
N THR A 36 -5.00 10.30 7.94
CA THR A 36 -6.45 10.49 8.00
C THR A 36 -7.06 10.26 6.63
N MET A 37 -8.24 9.63 6.62
CA MET A 37 -9.00 9.32 5.42
C MET A 37 -10.31 10.09 5.47
N ARG A 38 -10.67 10.72 4.36
CA ARG A 38 -12.00 11.32 4.17
C ARG A 38 -12.36 11.35 2.69
N THR A 39 -13.61 11.68 2.43
CA THR A 39 -14.09 11.92 1.08
C THR A 39 -14.36 13.42 0.84
N GLU A 40 -14.02 13.90 -0.34
CA GLU A 40 -14.37 15.24 -0.82
C GLU A 40 -14.82 15.15 -2.28
N LYS A 41 -16.08 15.52 -2.56
CA LYS A 41 -16.65 15.50 -3.93
C LYS A 41 -16.43 14.16 -4.66
N GLU A 42 -16.74 13.06 -3.98
CA GLU A 42 -16.61 11.68 -4.50
C GLU A 42 -15.15 11.22 -4.70
N LEU A 43 -14.16 11.97 -4.19
CA LEU A 43 -12.75 11.59 -4.23
C LEU A 43 -12.24 11.27 -2.82
N VAL A 44 -11.35 10.30 -2.72
CA VAL A 44 -10.63 10.00 -1.47
C VAL A 44 -9.52 11.03 -1.28
N VAL A 45 -9.46 11.59 -0.07
CA VAL A 45 -8.39 12.49 0.37
C VAL A 45 -7.68 11.84 1.55
N LEU A 46 -6.37 11.65 1.39
CA LEU A 46 -5.49 11.08 2.40
C LEU A 46 -4.53 12.18 2.86
N GLU A 47 -4.47 12.41 4.17
CA GLU A 47 -3.58 13.43 4.74
C GLU A 47 -2.67 12.84 5.81
N LEU A 48 -1.39 13.13 5.70
CA LEU A 48 -0.42 12.82 6.75
C LEU A 48 -0.73 13.64 7.99
N THR A 49 -0.75 12.97 9.13
CA THR A 49 -0.81 13.62 10.43
C THR A 49 0.58 13.70 11.06
N ASP A 50 0.71 14.49 12.12
CA ASP A 50 1.90 14.47 12.97
C ASP A 50 1.93 13.28 13.95
N GLU A 51 0.88 12.44 13.95
CA GLU A 51 0.75 11.30 14.85
C GLU A 51 1.57 10.10 14.34
N LEU A 52 2.30 9.46 15.25
CA LEU A 52 3.13 8.29 14.99
C LEU A 52 2.68 7.15 15.90
N ASP A 53 2.13 6.08 15.30
CA ASP A 53 1.74 4.86 15.98
C ASP A 53 2.41 3.61 15.38
N PRO A 54 3.69 3.38 15.69
CA PRO A 54 4.42 2.21 15.19
C PRO A 54 3.92 0.91 15.83
N LYS A 55 3.19 0.99 16.97
CA LYS A 55 2.63 -0.19 17.63
C LYS A 55 1.40 -0.69 16.88
N LEU A 56 0.55 0.23 16.41
CA LEU A 56 -0.57 -0.11 15.53
C LEU A 56 -0.05 -0.73 14.23
N LEU A 57 0.95 -0.13 13.59
CA LEU A 57 1.56 -0.69 12.39
C LEU A 57 2.07 -2.12 12.63
N GLN A 58 2.89 -2.34 13.66
CA GLN A 58 3.41 -3.68 13.99
C GLN A 58 2.30 -4.69 14.26
N ARG A 59 1.24 -4.27 14.95
CA ARG A 59 0.09 -5.14 15.23
C ARG A 59 -0.63 -5.54 13.95
N LEU A 60 -0.97 -4.58 13.09
CA LEU A 60 -1.70 -4.84 11.85
C LEU A 60 -0.87 -5.70 10.88
N LEU A 61 0.43 -5.43 10.75
CA LEU A 61 1.33 -6.26 9.95
C LEU A 61 1.43 -7.69 10.51
N ARG A 62 1.56 -7.85 11.83
CA ARG A 62 1.57 -9.18 12.44
C ARG A 62 0.26 -9.93 12.17
N GLU A 63 -0.88 -9.28 12.42
CA GLU A 63 -2.21 -9.86 12.18
C GLU A 63 -2.37 -10.27 10.71
N HIS A 64 -1.96 -9.39 9.79
CA HIS A 64 -2.00 -9.68 8.36
C HIS A 64 -1.09 -10.84 7.97
N GLY A 65 0.17 -10.83 8.43
CA GLY A 65 1.15 -11.88 8.18
C GLY A 65 0.66 -13.25 8.67
N GLN A 66 0.03 -13.31 9.85
CA GLN A 66 -0.61 -14.53 10.33
C GLN A 66 -1.75 -15.00 9.42
N ALA A 67 -2.60 -14.08 8.97
CA ALA A 67 -3.75 -14.40 8.11
C ALA A 67 -3.33 -14.96 6.75
N ILE A 68 -2.21 -14.48 6.18
CA ILE A 68 -1.71 -14.93 4.86
C ILE A 68 -0.62 -16.01 4.94
N GLY A 69 -0.27 -16.47 6.14
CA GLY A 69 0.77 -17.50 6.33
C GLY A 69 2.20 -16.99 6.13
N MET A 70 2.42 -15.68 6.23
CA MET A 70 3.74 -15.02 6.21
C MET A 70 4.01 -14.35 7.56
N PRO A 71 4.25 -15.11 8.64
CA PRO A 71 4.58 -14.52 9.93
C PRO A 71 5.93 -13.79 9.88
N GLY A 72 6.03 -12.65 10.58
CA GLY A 72 7.27 -11.89 10.68
C GLY A 72 7.40 -10.71 9.72
N ILE A 73 6.40 -10.43 8.88
CA ILE A 73 6.41 -9.24 8.00
C ILE A 73 6.49 -7.93 8.79
N GLU A 74 6.06 -7.93 10.06
CA GLU A 74 6.17 -6.75 10.93
C GLU A 74 7.63 -6.38 11.27
N LEU A 75 8.58 -7.28 11.01
CA LEU A 75 10.01 -7.08 11.27
C LEU A 75 10.68 -6.29 10.14
N ASP A 76 10.11 -6.30 8.94
CA ASP A 76 10.58 -5.56 7.78
C ASP A 76 9.40 -5.04 6.91
N PRO A 77 8.71 -3.98 7.36
CA PRO A 77 7.57 -3.41 6.62
C PRO A 77 7.95 -2.95 5.20
N VAL A 78 9.17 -2.41 5.04
CA VAL A 78 9.67 -1.89 3.77
C VAL A 78 9.98 -3.05 2.81
N GLY A 79 10.63 -4.11 3.29
CA GLY A 79 10.86 -5.33 2.52
C GLY A 79 9.54 -5.96 2.06
N PHE A 80 8.55 -6.06 2.95
CA PHE A 80 7.22 -6.56 2.59
C PHE A 80 6.54 -5.70 1.51
N ALA A 81 6.64 -4.37 1.59
CA ALA A 81 6.10 -3.47 0.57
C ALA A 81 6.78 -3.69 -0.79
N ASN A 82 8.11 -3.73 -0.82
CA ASN A 82 8.90 -3.94 -2.02
C ASN A 82 8.62 -5.30 -2.68
N GLU A 83 8.49 -6.37 -1.90
CA GLU A 83 8.11 -7.70 -2.39
C GLU A 83 6.70 -7.72 -2.98
N THR A 84 5.76 -7.02 -2.33
CA THR A 84 4.38 -6.91 -2.82
C THR A 84 4.32 -6.19 -4.16
N TRP A 85 4.99 -5.03 -4.29
CA TRP A 85 5.01 -4.28 -5.55
C TRP A 85 5.77 -5.01 -6.67
N GLN A 86 6.84 -5.73 -6.32
CA GLN A 86 7.51 -6.62 -7.27
C GLN A 86 6.55 -7.70 -7.78
N TRP A 87 5.80 -8.34 -6.87
CA TRP A 87 4.84 -9.37 -7.25
C TRP A 87 3.75 -8.81 -8.17
N ASP A 88 3.15 -7.67 -7.81
CA ASP A 88 2.14 -6.99 -8.62
C ASP A 88 2.70 -6.64 -10.01
N TRP A 89 3.94 -6.16 -10.07
CA TRP A 89 4.61 -5.86 -11.32
C TRP A 89 4.79 -7.08 -12.23
N GLU A 90 5.23 -8.21 -11.68
CA GLU A 90 5.45 -9.44 -12.42
C GLU A 90 4.15 -10.08 -12.93
N HIS A 91 3.05 -9.82 -12.22
CA HIS A 91 1.73 -10.38 -12.50
C HIS A 91 0.78 -9.39 -13.19
N ARG A 92 1.21 -8.15 -13.44
CA ARG A 92 0.39 -7.11 -14.07
C ARG A 92 -0.02 -7.49 -15.48
N TRP A 93 -1.20 -7.00 -15.85
CA TRP A 93 -1.67 -7.02 -17.23
C TRP A 93 -1.59 -5.62 -17.85
N PRO A 94 -1.27 -5.52 -19.15
CA PRO A 94 -0.88 -6.61 -20.05
C PRO A 94 0.57 -7.09 -19.83
N ARG A 95 0.83 -8.39 -20.05
CA ARG A 95 2.19 -8.96 -20.02
C ARG A 95 2.86 -8.77 -21.39
N TRP A 96 3.64 -7.70 -21.53
CA TRP A 96 4.36 -7.38 -22.76
C TRP A 96 5.53 -8.34 -23.02
N PRO A 97 5.95 -8.55 -24.29
CA PRO A 97 7.26 -9.13 -24.57
C PRO A 97 8.37 -8.30 -23.91
N ARG A 98 9.40 -8.96 -23.37
CA ARG A 98 10.46 -8.33 -22.54
C ARG A 98 11.05 -7.06 -23.13
N TRP A 99 11.35 -7.06 -24.44
CA TRP A 99 11.93 -5.88 -25.13
C TRP A 99 11.01 -4.65 -25.11
N LEU A 100 9.69 -4.86 -25.12
CA LEU A 100 8.71 -3.78 -25.09
C LEU A 100 8.49 -3.32 -23.65
N ASP A 101 8.48 -4.27 -22.71
CA ASP A 101 8.37 -4.00 -21.29
C ASP A 101 9.53 -3.11 -20.81
N GLU A 102 10.78 -3.50 -21.11
CA GLU A 102 11.99 -2.73 -20.81
C GLU A 102 11.96 -1.32 -21.42
N ARG A 103 11.34 -1.16 -22.61
CA ARG A 103 11.25 0.14 -23.29
C ARG A 103 10.18 1.05 -22.68
N LEU A 104 9.03 0.49 -22.30
CA LEU A 104 7.92 1.25 -21.71
C LEU A 104 8.18 1.56 -20.23
N HIS A 105 8.98 0.73 -19.58
CA HIS A 105 9.19 0.74 -18.15
C HIS A 105 10.68 0.52 -17.82
N PRO A 106 11.53 1.50 -18.15
CA PRO A 106 12.98 1.38 -17.99
C PRO A 106 13.42 1.22 -16.52
N ASP A 107 12.62 1.73 -15.59
CA ASP A 107 12.94 1.75 -14.16
C ASP A 107 12.47 0.50 -13.42
N GLY A 108 11.67 -0.36 -14.06
CA GLY A 108 11.12 -1.57 -13.45
C GLY A 108 10.04 -1.29 -12.39
N PRO A 109 9.82 -2.23 -11.44
CA PRO A 109 8.87 -2.06 -10.35
C PRO A 109 9.30 -0.95 -9.39
N VAL A 110 8.33 -0.27 -8.80
CA VAL A 110 8.58 0.74 -7.77
C VAL A 110 9.20 0.07 -6.54
N GLN A 111 10.08 0.81 -5.85
CA GLN A 111 10.72 0.42 -4.60
C GLN A 111 10.66 1.61 -3.62
N ALA A 112 10.54 1.31 -2.33
CA ALA A 112 10.48 2.26 -1.22
C ALA A 112 11.85 2.81 -0.83
#